data_AF-A0A2M7M1Y5-F1
#
_entry.id   AF-A0A2M7M1Y5-F1
#
_cell.length_a   1.000
_cell.length_b   1.000
_cell.length_c   1.000
_cell.angle_alpha   90.00
_cell.angle_beta   90.00
_cell.angle_gamma   90.00
#
_symmetry.space_group_name_H-M   'P 1'
#
loop_
_entity.id
_entity.type
_entity.pdbx_description
1 polymer ?
#
loop_
_entity_poly.entity_id
_entity_poly.type
_entity_poly.pdbx_seq_one_letter_code
_entity_poly.pdbx_strand_id
1 'polypeptide(L)'
;LCYGDSNTWGYIPATAKRYAVGCRWPGVLQKLLGDSWEVIEEGVNSRTTVFDDPKHIGKNGKTYLVPCLETHNPIDIVILYLGTNDLKERFNRSVEQ
;
A
#
# COMPACT_ATOMS: atom_id res chain seq x y z
N LEU A 1 -4.96 -7.82 -5.96
CA LEU A 1 -4.36 -7.30 -4.71
C LEU A 1 -3.70 -5.94 -4.94
N CYS A 2 -4.16 -4.88 -4.26
CA CYS A 2 -3.55 -3.56 -4.28
C CYS A 2 -2.68 -3.35 -3.03
N TYR A 3 -1.37 -3.50 -3.16
CA TYR A 3 -0.42 -3.45 -2.05
C TYR A 3 0.35 -2.13 -2.06
N GLY A 4 0.21 -1.31 -1.00
CA GLY A 4 0.83 0.01 -0.98
C GLY A 4 0.87 0.70 0.37
N ASP A 5 1.15 2.00 0.33
CA ASP A 5 1.30 2.85 1.50
C ASP A 5 0.01 3.66 1.84
N SER A 6 0.17 4.84 2.42
CA SER A 6 -0.93 5.77 2.73
C SER A 6 -1.74 6.22 1.51
N ASN A 7 -1.12 6.25 0.33
CA ASN A 7 -1.83 6.57 -0.91
C ASN A 7 -2.84 5.47 -1.27
N THR A 8 -2.50 4.21 -0.99
CA THR A 8 -3.42 3.07 -1.15
C THR A 8 -4.42 2.95 0.00
N TRP A 9 -4.00 3.23 1.24
CA TRP A 9 -4.92 3.29 2.37
C TRP A 9 -5.97 4.39 2.21
N GLY A 10 -5.62 5.49 1.52
CA GLY A 10 -6.48 6.65 1.30
C GLY A 10 -6.40 7.67 2.43
N TYR A 11 -5.18 8.07 2.81
CA TYR A 11 -4.97 9.08 3.85
C TYR A 11 -5.35 10.49 3.38
N ILE A 12 -6.06 11.25 4.22
CA ILE A 12 -6.44 12.64 3.97
C ILE A 12 -5.52 13.57 4.77
N PRO A 13 -4.56 14.28 4.14
CA PRO A 13 -3.57 15.09 4.85
C PRO A 13 -4.18 16.17 5.74
N ALA A 14 -5.24 16.83 5.29
CA ALA A 14 -5.87 17.94 6.02
C ALA A 14 -6.58 17.52 7.32
N THR A 15 -6.93 16.24 7.47
CA THR A 15 -7.76 15.78 8.59
C THR A 15 -7.20 14.56 9.33
N ALA A 16 -6.11 13.97 8.81
CA ALA A 16 -5.58 12.68 9.24
C ALA A 16 -6.60 11.53 9.24
N LYS A 17 -7.70 11.66 8.48
CA LYS A 17 -8.73 10.62 8.32
C LYS A 17 -8.47 9.75 7.08
N ARG A 18 -9.33 8.76 6.88
CA ARG A 18 -9.37 7.89 5.69
C ARG A 18 -10.47 8.33 4.74
N TYR A 19 -10.18 8.32 3.44
CA TYR A 19 -11.21 8.41 2.41
C TYR A 19 -12.20 7.23 2.52
N ALA A 20 -13.47 7.50 2.20
CA ALA A 20 -14.50 6.48 2.10
C ALA A 20 -14.16 5.46 0.99
N VAL A 21 -14.69 4.24 1.10
CA VAL A 21 -14.39 3.10 0.22
C VAL A 21 -14.38 3.48 -1.27
N GLY A 22 -15.45 4.09 -1.78
CA GLY A 22 -15.57 4.45 -3.19
C GLY A 22 -14.74 5.64 -3.65
N CYS A 23 -14.01 6.30 -2.75
CA CYS A 23 -13.13 7.43 -3.08
C CYS A 23 -11.65 7.03 -3.10
N ARG A 24 -11.29 5.90 -2.50
CA ARG A 24 -9.91 5.37 -2.54
C ARG A 24 -9.66 4.77 -3.91
N TRP A 25 -8.44 4.91 -4.44
CA TRP A 25 -8.15 4.41 -5.79
C TRP A 25 -8.45 2.91 -5.98
N PRO A 26 -8.25 2.00 -5.00
CA PRO A 26 -8.65 0.61 -5.17
C PRO A 26 -10.17 0.43 -5.23
N GLY A 27 -10.94 1.22 -4.47
CA GLY A 27 -12.40 1.19 -4.52
C GLY A 27 -12.95 1.78 -5.82
N VAL A 28 -12.29 2.81 -6.37
CA VAL A 28 -12.59 3.30 -7.73
C VAL A 28 -12.26 2.23 -8.77
N LEU A 29 -11.12 1.55 -8.65
CA LEU A 29 -10.74 0.44 -9.52
C LEU A 29 -11.78 -0.69 -9.48
N GLN A 30 -12.22 -1.11 -8.28
CA GLN A 30 -13.28 -2.10 -8.11
C GLN A 30 -14.56 -1.71 -8.86
N LYS A 31 -14.98 -0.44 -8.75
CA LYS A 31 -16.17 0.06 -9.45
C LYS A 31 -16.03 0.01 -10.97
N LEU A 32 -14.84 0.28 -11.49
CA LEU A 32 -14.56 0.26 -12.93
C LEU A 32 -14.49 -1.17 -13.48
N LEU A 33 -13.93 -2.11 -12.72
CA LEU A 33 -13.85 -3.52 -13.10
C LEU A 33 -15.20 -4.24 -12.97
N GLY A 34 -16.06 -3.80 -12.04
CA GLY A 34 -17.35 -4.41 -11.78
C GLY A 34 -17.24 -5.75 -11.04
N ASP A 35 -18.32 -6.53 -11.07
CA ASP A 35 -18.48 -7.74 -10.25
C ASP A 35 -17.66 -8.95 -10.76
N SER A 36 -17.02 -8.83 -11.92
CA SER A 36 -16.15 -9.87 -12.48
C SER A 36 -14.76 -9.90 -11.83
N TRP A 37 -14.46 -8.94 -10.97
CA TRP A 37 -13.18 -8.84 -10.26
C TRP A 37 -13.40 -8.56 -8.78
N GLU A 38 -12.48 -9.05 -7.95
CA GLU A 38 -12.36 -8.67 -6.54
C GLU A 38 -11.06 -7.90 -6.31
N VAL A 39 -11.17 -6.68 -5.78
CA VAL A 39 -10.05 -5.82 -5.46
C VAL A 39 -9.79 -5.82 -3.95
N ILE A 40 -8.72 -6.48 -3.56
CA ILE A 40 -8.26 -6.53 -2.16
C ILE A 40 -7.37 -5.32 -1.86
N GLU A 41 -7.68 -4.57 -0.79
CA GLU A 41 -6.94 -3.38 -0.34
C GLU A 41 -5.92 -3.68 0.76
N GLU A 42 -4.64 -3.64 0.43
CA GLU A 42 -3.51 -3.79 1.36
C GLU A 42 -2.69 -2.50 1.44
N GLY A 43 -3.33 -1.40 1.83
CA GLY A 43 -2.69 -0.10 2.05
C GLY A 43 -2.31 0.12 3.52
N VAL A 44 -1.04 0.45 3.80
CA VAL A 44 -0.57 0.71 5.17
C VAL A 44 0.24 2.00 5.24
N ASN A 45 -0.22 2.97 6.03
CA ASN A 45 0.49 4.23 6.25
C ASN A 45 1.94 3.99 6.70
N SER A 46 2.86 4.77 6.14
CA SER A 46 4.31 4.69 6.34
C SER A 46 5.00 3.44 5.80
N ARG A 47 4.32 2.53 5.08
CA ARG A 47 4.95 1.35 4.48
C ARG A 47 6.06 1.76 3.49
N THR A 48 7.23 1.14 3.65
CA THR A 48 8.38 1.27 2.74
C THR A 48 8.43 0.06 1.81
N THR A 49 9.27 0.07 0.78
CA THR A 49 9.49 -1.15 -0.03
C THR A 49 10.16 -2.24 0.80
N VAL A 50 11.35 -1.97 1.34
CA VAL A 50 12.23 -2.98 1.96
C VAL A 50 12.90 -2.53 3.26
N PHE A 51 12.58 -1.33 3.76
CA PHE A 51 13.29 -0.73 4.88
C PHE A 51 12.55 -0.86 6.20
N ASP A 52 13.26 -1.28 7.24
CA ASP A 52 12.76 -1.19 8.61
C ASP A 52 12.86 0.26 9.10
N ASP A 53 11.71 0.85 9.47
CA ASP A 53 11.67 2.18 10.09
C ASP A 53 11.65 2.03 11.62
N PRO A 54 12.71 2.42 12.35
CA PRO A 54 12.71 2.34 13.81
C PRO A 54 11.62 3.24 14.45
N LYS A 55 11.10 4.24 13.72
CA LYS A 55 9.97 5.07 14.17
C LYS A 55 8.61 4.47 13.84
N HIS A 56 8.54 3.54 12.89
CA HIS A 56 7.31 2.88 12.48
C HIS A 56 7.56 1.38 12.32
N ILE A 57 7.43 0.65 13.43
CA ILE A 57 7.65 -0.80 13.46
C ILE A 57 6.62 -1.52 12.56
N GLY A 58 7.07 -2.58 11.87
CA GLY A 58 6.21 -3.41 11.02
C GLY A 58 5.83 -2.76 9.69
N LYS A 59 6.58 -1.76 9.22
CA LYS A 59 6.32 -1.05 7.95
C LYS A 59 7.16 -1.51 6.76
N ASN A 60 8.01 -2.51 6.95
CA ASN A 60 8.76 -3.11 5.87
C ASN A 60 7.83 -3.92 4.95
N GLY A 61 7.64 -3.43 3.72
CA GLY A 61 6.75 -4.05 2.74
C GLY A 61 7.19 -5.48 2.41
N LYS A 62 8.48 -5.70 2.14
CA LYS A 62 9.03 -7.02 1.83
C LYS A 62 8.73 -8.05 2.93
N THR A 63 8.90 -7.67 4.19
CA THR A 63 8.66 -8.58 5.33
C THR A 63 7.20 -9.02 5.41
N TYR A 64 6.24 -8.11 5.14
CA TYR A 64 4.81 -8.45 5.21
C TYR A 64 4.24 -9.02 3.91
N LEU A 65 4.90 -8.80 2.76
CA LEU A 65 4.37 -9.20 1.46
C LEU A 65 4.11 -10.71 1.38
N VAL A 66 5.04 -11.55 1.86
CA VAL A 66 4.88 -13.01 1.80
C VAL A 66 3.63 -13.49 2.55
N PRO A 67 3.45 -13.23 3.86
CA PRO A 67 2.23 -13.67 4.54
C PRO A 67 0.96 -13.05 3.94
N CYS A 68 1.01 -11.82 3.43
CA CYS A 68 -0.12 -11.20 2.73
C CYS A 68 -0.51 -11.93 1.43
N LEU A 69 0.46 -12.35 0.62
CA LEU A 69 0.18 -13.13 -0.58
C LEU A 69 -0.42 -14.50 -0.22
N GLU A 70 0.10 -15.16 0.80
CA GLU A 70 -0.41 -16.45 1.28
C GLU A 70 -1.84 -16.34 1.82
N THR A 71 -2.18 -15.26 2.54
CA THR A 71 -3.53 -15.08 3.11
C THR A 71 -4.59 -14.82 2.06
N HIS A 72 -4.22 -14.27 0.90
CA HIS A 72 -5.14 -13.89 -0.17
C HIS A 72 -5.05 -14.83 -1.39
N ASN A 73 -4.27 -15.91 -1.32
CA ASN A 73 -4.12 -16.89 -2.39
C ASN A 73 -5.47 -17.64 -2.64
N PRO A 74 -5.91 -17.83 -3.90
CA PRO A 74 -5.28 -17.44 -5.18
C PRO A 74 -5.41 -15.97 -5.54
N ILE A 75 -4.33 -15.40 -6.12
CA ILE A 75 -4.29 -14.01 -6.61
C ILE A 75 -3.93 -14.00 -8.09
N ASP A 76 -4.77 -13.38 -8.92
CA ASP A 76 -4.50 -13.21 -10.35
C ASP A 76 -3.51 -12.06 -10.64
N ILE A 77 -3.66 -10.93 -9.92
CA ILE A 77 -2.87 -9.72 -10.16
C ILE A 77 -2.46 -9.06 -8.83
N VAL A 78 -1.19 -8.68 -8.74
CA VAL A 78 -0.65 -7.83 -7.67
C VAL A 78 -0.23 -6.48 -8.25
N ILE A 79 -0.76 -5.40 -7.67
CA ILE A 79 -0.37 -4.02 -7.97
C ILE A 79 0.45 -3.50 -6.79
N LEU A 80 1.72 -3.18 -7.03
CA LEU A 80 2.62 -2.57 -6.05
C LEU A 80 2.67 -1.06 -6.27
N TYR A 81 2.22 -0.28 -5.27
CA TYR A 81 2.37 1.17 -5.27
C TYR A 81 3.06 1.64 -3.98
N LEU A 82 4.39 1.65 -4.03
CA LEU A 82 5.31 1.97 -2.94
C LEU A 82 6.49 2.81 -3.43
N GLY A 83 7.31 3.30 -2.50
CA GLY A 83 8.53 4.08 -2.78
C GLY A 83 8.52 5.46 -2.13
N THR A 84 7.34 6.04 -1.86
CA THR A 84 7.22 7.38 -1.26
C THR A 84 7.95 7.48 0.09
N ASN A 85 7.80 6.45 0.93
CA ASN A 85 8.37 6.45 2.28
C ASN A 85 9.86 6.13 2.31
N ASP A 86 10.38 5.52 1.24
CA ASP A 86 11.78 5.11 1.10
C ASP A 86 12.68 6.35 0.92
N LEU A 87 12.13 7.42 0.35
CA LEU A 87 12.79 8.72 0.20
C LEU A 87 12.79 9.58 1.47
N LYS A 88 12.28 9.07 2.61
CA LYS A 88 12.47 9.77 3.89
C LYS A 88 13.96 9.90 4.16
N GLU A 89 14.41 11.11 4.52
CA GLU A 89 15.82 11.46 4.79
C GLU A 89 16.56 10.42 5.64
N ARG A 90 15.88 9.84 6.64
CA ARG A 90 16.46 8.83 7.55
C ARG A 90 16.95 7.55 6.88
N PHE A 91 16.49 7.25 5.67
CA PHE A 91 16.96 6.09 4.90
C PHE A 91 18.10 6.45 3.95
N ASN A 92 18.39 7.74 3.77
CA ASN A 92 19.48 8.27 2.93
C ASN A 92 19.50 7.64 1.53
N ARG A 93 18.36 7.69 0.84
CA ARG A 93 18.17 7.15 -0.52
C ARG A 93 17.86 8.25 -1.52
N SER A 94 18.24 7.97 -2.76
CA SER A 94 17.88 8.75 -3.95
C SER A 94 16.89 7.96 -4.81
N VAL A 95 16.36 8.58 -5.86
CA VAL A 95 15.38 7.93 -6.76
C VAL A 95 16.04 6.83 -7.59
N GLU A 96 17.35 6.95 -7.81
CA GLU A 96 18.17 6.06 -8.65
C GLU A 96 18.61 4.77 -7.94
N GLN A 97 18.39 4.66 -6.62
CA GLN A 97 18.82 3.54 -5.77
C GLN A 97 17.65 2.65 -5.35
#